data_AF-A0A3A9EXE6-F1
#
_entry.id   AF-A0A3A9EXE6-F1
#
_cell.length_a   1.000
_cell.length_b   1.000
_cell.length_c   1.000
_cell.angle_alpha   90.00
_cell.angle_beta   90.00
_cell.angle_gamma   90.00
#
_symmetry.space_group_name_H-M   'P 1'
#
loop_
_entity.id
_entity.type
_entity.pdbx_description
1 polymer ?
#
loop_
_entity_poly.entity_id
_entity_poly.type
_entity_poly.pdbx_seq_one_letter_code
_entity_poly.pdbx_strand_id
1 'polypeptide(L)'
;MTKQNLLDALCDFTREAVKDLLLPVEMQEDDEAQPPPRPPEVYSMGLPDFQEAEKKAPFILHQVITANDVWPEGKTEPVSKAVVRTVFGVSHPNSQEGPLALLGLIERVRLALWRQRSICKQFRLDMKAGADYPIYDRQLRHFMPGKW
;
A
#
# COMPACT_ATOMS: atom_id res chain seq x y z
N MET A 1 -11.53 -6.03 -19.60
CA MET A 1 -10.82 -5.36 -18.49
C MET A 1 -10.34 -6.42 -17.53
N THR A 2 -9.05 -6.44 -17.16
CA THR A 2 -8.48 -7.49 -16.30
C THR A 2 -8.14 -6.97 -14.91
N LYS A 3 -7.96 -7.87 -13.93
CA LYS A 3 -7.48 -7.50 -12.58
C LYS A 3 -6.01 -7.05 -12.60
N GLN A 4 -5.25 -7.44 -13.62
CA GLN A 4 -3.92 -6.90 -13.87
C GLN A 4 -3.99 -5.41 -14.23
N ASN A 5 -4.89 -5.01 -15.14
CA ASN A 5 -5.08 -3.60 -15.46
C ASN A 5 -5.52 -2.77 -14.24
N LEU A 6 -6.32 -3.36 -13.33
CA LEU A 6 -6.67 -2.72 -12.07
C LEU A 6 -5.43 -2.45 -11.21
N LEU A 7 -4.53 -3.43 -11.06
CA LEU A 7 -3.31 -3.29 -10.29
C LEU A 7 -2.36 -2.25 -10.92
N ASP A 8 -2.17 -2.29 -12.23
CA ASP A 8 -1.31 -1.33 -12.94
C ASP A 8 -1.82 0.09 -12.73
N ALA A 9 -3.12 0.31 -12.96
CA ALA A 9 -3.77 1.60 -12.80
C ALA A 9 -3.74 2.10 -11.35
N LEU A 10 -3.91 1.21 -10.37
CA LEU A 10 -3.81 1.54 -8.95
C LEU A 10 -2.37 1.90 -8.56
N CYS A 11 -1.36 1.18 -9.09
CA CYS A 11 0.04 1.51 -8.84
C CYS A 11 0.40 2.90 -9.38
N ASP A 12 0.03 3.20 -10.62
CA ASP A 12 0.30 4.51 -11.23
C ASP A 12 -0.40 5.65 -10.47
N PHE A 13 -1.66 5.43 -10.10
CA PHE A 13 -2.41 6.36 -9.27
C PHE A 13 -1.71 6.62 -7.93
N THR A 14 -1.28 5.56 -7.25
CA THR A 14 -0.62 5.66 -5.94
C THR A 14 0.74 6.36 -6.07
N ARG A 15 1.55 6.05 -7.09
CA ARG A 15 2.83 6.73 -7.35
C ARG A 15 2.63 8.24 -7.46
N GLU A 16 1.65 8.65 -8.26
CA GLU A 16 1.33 10.07 -8.42
C GLU A 16 0.86 10.71 -7.10
N ALA A 17 0.09 9.99 -6.27
CA ALA A 17 -0.39 10.50 -4.99
C ALA A 17 0.72 10.73 -3.96
N VAL A 18 1.81 9.95 -4.02
CA VAL A 18 2.89 9.94 -3.02
C VAL A 18 4.22 10.50 -3.53
N LYS A 19 4.30 10.92 -4.80
CA LYS A 19 5.56 11.38 -5.44
C LYS A 19 6.29 12.49 -4.67
N ASP A 20 5.55 13.35 -3.97
CA ASP A 20 6.10 14.49 -3.21
C ASP A 20 6.32 14.17 -1.72
N LEU A 21 5.99 12.96 -1.27
CA LEU A 21 6.14 12.54 0.12
C LEU A 21 7.50 11.90 0.32
N LEU A 22 8.47 12.66 0.80
CA LEU A 22 9.81 12.15 1.09
C LEU A 22 9.85 11.48 2.47
N LEU A 23 10.21 10.21 2.51
CA LEU A 23 10.37 9.43 3.73
C LEU A 23 11.84 8.98 3.88
N PRO A 24 12.33 8.83 5.11
CA PRO A 24 13.69 8.35 5.34
C PRO A 24 13.86 6.93 4.81
N VAL A 25 15.09 6.65 4.38
CA VAL A 25 15.55 5.34 3.92
C VAL A 25 16.56 4.85 4.93
N GLU A 26 16.46 3.59 5.34
CA GLU A 26 17.42 3.01 6.27
C GLU A 26 18.73 2.69 5.56
N MET A 27 19.86 3.04 6.19
CA MET A 27 21.19 2.73 5.68
C MET A 27 21.41 1.21 5.67
N GLN A 28 21.82 0.68 4.52
CA GLN A 28 22.13 -0.73 4.32
C GLN A 28 23.63 -1.00 4.52
N GLU A 29 24.01 -2.27 4.67
CA GLU A 29 25.42 -2.69 4.84
C GLU A 29 26.31 -2.27 3.67
N ASP A 30 25.75 -2.24 2.46
CA ASP A 30 26.44 -1.89 1.23
C ASP A 30 26.46 -0.37 0.95
N ASP A 31 25.77 0.44 1.77
CA ASP A 31 25.71 1.89 1.58
C ASP A 31 26.97 2.57 2.14
N GLU A 32 27.66 3.35 1.30
CA GLU A 32 28.82 4.15 1.73
C GLU A 32 28.43 5.37 2.59
N ALA A 33 27.17 5.81 2.48
CA ALA A 33 26.61 6.94 3.24
C ALA A 33 25.08 6.82 3.37
N GLN A 34 24.51 7.52 4.35
CA GLN A 34 23.06 7.60 4.56
C GLN A 34 22.33 8.02 3.27
N PRO A 35 21.43 7.17 2.71
CA PRO A 35 20.71 7.52 1.50
C PRO A 35 19.76 8.71 1.72
N PRO A 36 19.53 9.53 0.68
CA PRO A 36 18.61 10.65 0.77
C PRO A 36 17.15 10.17 0.94
N PRO A 37 16.30 10.94 1.64
CA PRO A 37 14.87 10.66 1.69
C PRO A 37 14.25 10.58 0.30
N ARG A 38 13.32 9.65 0.09
CA ARG A 38 12.68 9.41 -1.22
C ARG A 38 11.20 9.10 -1.07
N PRO A 39 10.41 9.23 -2.15
CA PRO A 39 9.04 8.74 -2.15
C PRO A 39 8.98 7.20 -2.01
N PRO A 40 7.87 6.67 -1.45
CA PRO A 40 7.64 5.24 -1.42
C PRO A 40 7.62 4.64 -2.83
N GLU A 41 8.34 3.54 -3.02
CA GLU A 41 8.20 2.75 -4.24
C GLU A 41 6.90 1.96 -4.24
N VAL A 42 6.27 1.79 -5.40
CA VAL A 42 4.95 1.15 -5.50
C VAL A 42 5.04 -0.11 -6.35
N TYR A 43 4.61 -1.22 -5.76
CA TYR A 43 4.67 -2.57 -6.32
C TYR A 43 3.30 -3.24 -6.38
N SER A 44 3.20 -4.29 -7.19
CA SER A 44 2.00 -5.12 -7.36
C SER A 44 2.28 -6.58 -7.02
N MET A 45 1.35 -7.24 -6.33
CA MET A 45 1.33 -8.66 -5.91
C MET A 45 2.45 -9.09 -4.96
N GLY A 46 3.70 -8.73 -5.24
CA GLY A 46 4.85 -8.97 -4.38
C GLY A 46 5.95 -7.95 -4.59
N LEU A 47 6.97 -8.03 -3.74
CA LEU A 47 8.24 -7.36 -3.97
C LEU A 47 9.11 -8.24 -4.90
N PRO A 48 9.99 -7.66 -5.73
CA PRO A 48 10.93 -8.42 -6.55
C PRO A 48 11.82 -9.36 -5.71
N ASP A 49 12.15 -8.94 -4.48
CA ASP A 49 12.76 -9.78 -3.46
C ASP A 49 12.06 -9.51 -2.12
N PHE A 50 11.37 -10.51 -1.59
CA PHE A 50 10.59 -10.41 -0.35
C PHE A 50 11.49 -10.43 0.90
N GLN A 51 12.69 -11.03 0.82
CA GLN A 51 13.62 -11.09 1.95
C GLN A 51 14.19 -9.70 2.27
N GLU A 52 14.15 -8.79 1.30
CA GLU A 52 14.66 -7.43 1.41
C GLU A 52 13.55 -6.38 1.62
N ALA A 53 12.34 -6.80 2.00
CA ALA A 53 11.23 -5.87 2.22
C ALA A 53 11.62 -4.74 3.19
N GLU A 54 12.29 -5.07 4.29
CA GLU A 54 12.76 -4.09 5.27
C GLU A 54 13.83 -3.16 4.66
N LYS A 55 14.75 -3.68 3.83
CA LYS A 55 15.76 -2.88 3.11
C LYS A 55 15.17 -1.93 2.07
N LYS A 56 14.00 -2.27 1.53
CA LYS A 56 13.34 -1.52 0.44
C LYS A 56 12.40 -0.43 0.94
N ALA A 57 12.23 -0.28 2.26
CA ALA A 57 11.45 0.82 2.80
C ALA A 57 12.06 2.18 2.40
N PRO A 58 11.23 3.17 2.04
CA PRO A 58 9.77 3.16 2.02
C PRO A 58 9.18 2.48 0.77
N PHE A 59 8.10 1.70 0.96
CA PHE A 59 7.35 1.07 -0.14
C PHE A 59 5.85 0.93 0.12
N ILE A 60 5.09 0.70 -0.95
CA ILE A 60 3.67 0.37 -0.97
C ILE A 60 3.46 -0.84 -1.88
N LEU A 61 2.67 -1.82 -1.45
CA LEU A 61 2.39 -3.04 -2.20
C LEU A 61 0.88 -3.26 -2.32
N HIS A 62 0.37 -3.36 -3.54
CA HIS A 62 -1.04 -3.67 -3.81
C HIS A 62 -1.22 -5.14 -4.18
N GLN A 63 -2.13 -5.86 -3.51
CA GLN A 63 -2.38 -7.28 -3.71
C GLN A 63 -3.87 -7.55 -3.89
N VAL A 64 -4.26 -8.22 -4.98
CA VAL A 64 -5.63 -8.72 -5.11
C VAL A 64 -5.81 -9.89 -4.14
N ILE A 65 -6.77 -9.77 -3.23
CA ILE A 65 -7.09 -10.82 -2.24
C ILE A 65 -8.25 -11.68 -2.72
N THR A 66 -9.29 -11.05 -3.27
CA THR A 66 -10.43 -11.73 -3.86
C THR A 66 -10.90 -11.01 -5.12
N ALA A 67 -11.50 -11.77 -6.02
CA ALA A 67 -12.12 -11.27 -7.25
C ALA A 67 -13.40 -12.06 -7.51
N ASN A 68 -14.44 -11.39 -7.98
CA ASN A 68 -15.72 -12.01 -8.33
C ASN A 68 -16.31 -11.29 -9.54
N ASP A 69 -16.80 -12.07 -10.50
CA ASP A 69 -17.52 -11.58 -11.66
C ASP A 69 -18.94 -12.16 -11.64
N VAL A 70 -19.94 -11.27 -11.58
CA VAL A 70 -21.36 -11.64 -11.56
C VAL A 70 -21.97 -11.26 -12.91
N TRP A 71 -22.76 -12.15 -13.52
CA TRP A 71 -23.61 -11.84 -14.68
C TRP A 71 -25.04 -11.58 -14.24
N PRO A 72 -25.48 -10.32 -14.10
CA PRO A 72 -26.88 -10.02 -13.79
C PRO A 72 -27.76 -10.39 -14.97
N GLU A 73 -29.00 -10.80 -14.67
CA GLU A 73 -30.00 -11.09 -15.71
C GLU A 73 -30.21 -9.87 -16.62
N GLY A 74 -30.29 -10.12 -17.94
CA GLY A 74 -30.49 -9.08 -18.95
C GLY A 74 -29.25 -8.21 -19.24
N LYS A 75 -28.07 -8.52 -18.67
CA LYS A 75 -26.81 -7.84 -18.99
C LYS A 75 -25.94 -8.70 -19.92
N THR A 76 -25.34 -8.05 -20.91
CA THR A 76 -24.37 -8.68 -21.82
C THR A 76 -22.96 -8.76 -21.22
N GLU A 77 -22.68 -7.97 -20.19
CA GLU A 77 -21.36 -7.87 -19.55
C GLU A 77 -21.43 -8.15 -18.04
N PRO A 78 -20.38 -8.75 -17.46
CA PRO A 78 -20.32 -9.00 -16.03
C PRO A 78 -20.10 -7.71 -15.23
N VAL A 79 -20.66 -7.68 -14.02
CA VAL A 79 -20.23 -6.77 -12.96
C VAL A 79 -19.04 -7.40 -12.26
N SER A 80 -17.86 -6.85 -12.52
CA SER A 80 -16.60 -7.32 -11.97
C SER A 80 -16.23 -6.57 -10.68
N LYS A 81 -15.89 -7.31 -9.63
CA LYS A 81 -15.45 -6.78 -8.33
C LYS A 81 -14.12 -7.41 -7.91
N ALA A 82 -13.31 -6.63 -7.20
CA ALA A 82 -12.09 -7.13 -6.58
C ALA A 82 -11.84 -6.42 -5.25
N VAL A 83 -11.28 -7.16 -4.30
CA VAL A 83 -10.76 -6.62 -3.04
C VAL A 83 -9.24 -6.57 -3.16
N VAL A 84 -8.67 -5.38 -2.99
CA VAL A 84 -7.23 -5.15 -3.02
C VAL A 84 -6.76 -4.77 -1.63
N ARG A 85 -5.79 -5.52 -1.10
CA ARG A 85 -5.03 -5.16 0.10
C ARG A 85 -3.90 -4.24 -0.30
N THR A 86 -3.69 -3.19 0.47
CA THR A 86 -2.50 -2.33 0.34
C THR A 86 -1.65 -2.50 1.60
N VAL A 87 -0.38 -2.87 1.41
CA VAL A 87 0.62 -3.01 2.47
C VAL A 87 1.57 -1.83 2.37
N PHE A 88 1.94 -1.26 3.50
CA PHE A 88 2.82 -0.10 3.60
C PHE A 88 4.05 -0.48 4.43
N GLY A 89 5.23 -0.12 3.94
CA GLY A 89 6.49 -0.29 4.64
C GLY A 89 7.19 1.05 4.79
N VAL A 90 7.53 1.41 6.02
CA VAL A 90 8.30 2.61 6.37
C VAL A 90 9.36 2.19 7.38
N SER A 91 10.61 2.62 7.17
CA SER A 91 11.66 2.53 8.17
C SER A 91 11.97 3.93 8.69
N HIS A 92 12.17 4.06 10.00
CA HIS A 92 12.44 5.34 10.64
C HIS A 92 13.36 5.12 11.85
N PRO A 93 14.44 5.91 12.01
CA PRO A 93 15.37 5.74 13.14
C PRO A 93 14.73 6.11 14.49
N ASN A 94 13.79 7.07 14.48
CA ASN A 94 13.01 7.45 15.65
C ASN A 94 11.73 6.59 15.76
N SER A 95 11.59 5.86 16.87
CA SER A 95 10.49 4.94 17.15
C SER A 95 9.13 5.60 17.38
N GLN A 96 9.08 6.91 17.68
CA GLN A 96 7.82 7.66 17.76
C GLN A 96 7.41 8.23 16.39
N GLU A 97 8.38 8.68 15.61
CA GLU A 97 8.13 9.27 14.30
C GLU A 97 7.82 8.21 13.23
N GLY A 98 8.34 6.99 13.36
CA GLY A 98 8.06 5.88 12.43
C GLY A 98 6.57 5.56 12.29
N PRO A 99 5.84 5.30 13.39
CA PRO A 99 4.39 5.09 13.35
C PRO A 99 3.62 6.30 12.79
N LEU A 100 4.07 7.53 13.08
CA LEU A 100 3.44 8.74 12.52
C LEU A 100 3.67 8.87 11.02
N ALA A 101 4.87 8.56 10.53
CA ALA A 101 5.20 8.55 9.11
C ALA A 101 4.39 7.48 8.35
N LEU A 102 4.26 6.29 8.95
CA LEU A 102 3.41 5.22 8.42
C LEU A 102 1.94 5.65 8.35
N LEU A 103 1.41 6.26 9.41
CA LEU A 103 0.04 6.79 9.43
C LEU A 103 -0.16 7.86 8.36
N GLY A 104 0.76 8.82 8.26
CA GLY A 104 0.70 9.88 7.24
C GLY A 104 0.69 9.34 5.81
N LEU A 105 1.49 8.30 5.54
CA LEU A 105 1.49 7.61 4.25
C LEU A 105 0.14 6.93 3.95
N ILE A 106 -0.43 6.21 4.92
CA ILE A 106 -1.74 5.55 4.77
C ILE A 106 -2.82 6.61 4.49
N GLU A 107 -2.83 7.70 5.25
CA GLU A 107 -3.81 8.78 5.10
C GLU A 107 -3.70 9.48 3.75
N ARG A 108 -2.47 9.72 3.27
CA ARG A 108 -2.21 10.32 1.96
C ARG A 108 -2.86 9.52 0.84
N VAL A 109 -2.63 8.20 0.81
CA VAL A 109 -3.21 7.31 -0.20
C VAL A 109 -4.73 7.21 -0.04
N ARG A 110 -5.23 7.07 1.20
CA ARG A 110 -6.66 7.03 1.49
C ARG A 110 -7.40 8.27 0.99
N LEU A 111 -6.89 9.46 1.31
CA LEU A 111 -7.49 10.73 0.89
C LEU A 111 -7.46 10.89 -0.63
N ALA A 112 -6.37 10.48 -1.29
CA ALA A 112 -6.29 10.49 -2.74
C ALA A 112 -7.39 9.60 -3.36
N LEU A 113 -7.53 8.36 -2.90
CA LEU A 113 -8.56 7.42 -3.37
C LEU A 113 -9.97 7.97 -3.17
N TRP A 114 -10.24 8.58 -2.01
CA TRP A 114 -11.55 9.16 -1.68
C TRP A 114 -11.90 10.41 -2.49
N ARG A 115 -10.92 11.25 -2.80
CA ARG A 115 -11.12 12.45 -3.62
C ARG A 115 -11.39 12.08 -5.06
N GLN A 116 -10.60 11.14 -5.61
CA GLN A 116 -10.72 10.76 -7.01
C GLN A 116 -11.93 9.85 -7.27
N ARG A 117 -12.23 8.89 -6.37
CA ARG A 117 -13.31 7.87 -6.44
C ARG A 117 -13.29 6.92 -7.65
N SER A 118 -12.66 7.34 -8.75
CA SER A 118 -12.51 6.57 -9.98
C SER A 118 -11.06 6.59 -10.46
N ILE A 119 -10.43 5.42 -10.53
CA ILE A 119 -9.05 5.26 -11.01
C ILE A 119 -9.10 5.02 -12.52
N CYS A 120 -8.30 5.79 -13.27
CA CYS A 120 -8.17 5.73 -14.73
C CYS A 120 -9.52 5.75 -15.50
N LYS A 121 -10.57 6.35 -14.91
CA LYS A 121 -11.95 6.38 -15.44
C LYS A 121 -12.57 4.98 -15.69
N GLN A 122 -11.92 3.92 -15.22
CA GLN A 122 -12.24 2.53 -15.52
C GLN A 122 -12.68 1.78 -14.26
N PHE A 123 -12.04 2.06 -13.13
CA PHE A 123 -12.30 1.39 -11.87
C PHE A 123 -12.97 2.36 -10.90
N ARG A 124 -14.03 1.92 -10.24
CA ARG A 124 -14.76 2.71 -9.25
C ARG A 124 -14.57 2.10 -7.87
N LEU A 125 -14.26 2.96 -6.89
CA LEU A 125 -14.19 2.56 -5.49
C LEU A 125 -15.60 2.27 -4.97
N ASP A 126 -15.78 1.13 -4.29
CA ASP A 126 -17.04 0.78 -3.64
C ASP A 126 -17.15 1.50 -2.29
N MET A 127 -17.78 2.67 -2.31
CA MET A 127 -17.96 3.49 -1.10
C MET A 127 -18.90 2.87 -0.06
N LYS A 128 -19.71 1.87 -0.44
CA LYS A 128 -20.63 1.19 0.48
C LYS A 128 -19.92 0.09 1.26
N ALA A 129 -18.98 -0.61 0.61
CA ALA A 129 -18.15 -1.61 1.27
C ALA A 129 -17.20 -0.99 2.31
N GLY A 130 -16.82 0.28 2.11
CA GLY A 130 -15.88 0.96 3.01
C GLY A 130 -14.45 0.44 2.85
N ALA A 131 -13.60 0.73 3.83
CA ALA A 131 -12.24 0.22 3.88
C ALA A 131 -11.84 -0.08 5.32
N ASP A 132 -11.31 -1.27 5.55
CA ASP A 132 -10.78 -1.71 6.84
C ASP A 132 -9.27 -1.44 6.92
N TYR A 133 -8.81 -0.90 8.05
CA TYR A 133 -7.41 -0.52 8.25
C TYR A 133 -6.87 -1.08 9.57
N PRO A 134 -6.41 -2.34 9.60
CA PRO A 134 -5.63 -2.82 10.73
C PRO A 134 -4.22 -2.21 10.67
N ILE A 135 -3.87 -1.38 11.64
CA ILE A 135 -2.53 -0.81 11.79
C ILE A 135 -1.74 -1.72 12.72
N TYR A 136 -0.78 -2.46 12.16
CA TYR A 136 0.14 -3.28 12.94
C TYR A 136 1.43 -2.49 13.17
N ASP A 137 1.70 -2.15 14.43
CA ASP A 137 3.04 -1.72 14.83
C ASP A 137 3.87 -2.97 15.07
N ARG A 138 4.93 -3.18 14.28
CA ARG A 138 5.92 -4.21 14.60
C ARG A 138 6.90 -3.68 15.65
N GLN A 139 6.42 -3.11 16.75
CA GLN A 139 7.19 -3.02 17.99
C GLN A 139 7.21 -4.39 18.68
N LEU A 140 7.92 -5.35 18.10
CA LEU A 140 8.28 -6.58 18.79
C LEU A 140 9.80 -6.74 18.77
N ARG A 141 10.47 -5.93 19.58
CA ARG A 141 11.75 -6.31 20.21
C ARG A 141 11.56 -6.27 21.73
N HIS A 142 11.26 -7.46 22.26
CA HIS A 142 11.46 -7.91 23.64
C HIS A 142 10.76 -7.12 24.77
N PHE A 143 9.56 -7.55 25.10
CA PHE A 143 9.19 -7.74 26.52
C PHE A 143 8.45 -9.08 26.66
N MET A 144 9.14 -10.10 27.18
CA MET A 144 8.56 -11.38 27.61
C MET A 144 7.85 -11.19 28.99
N PRO A 145 7.21 -12.21 29.57
CA PRO A 145 5.87 -12.71 29.28
C PRO A 145 4.93 -12.48 30.49
N GLY A 146 3.70 -12.04 30.26
CA GLY A 146 2.63 -12.09 31.28
C GLY A 146 1.70 -13.26 30.99
N LYS A 147 1.73 -14.30 31.83
CA LYS A 147 0.74 -15.38 31.82
C LYS A 147 -0.66 -14.82 32.05
N TRP A 148 -1.63 -15.29 31.27
CA TRP A 148 -2.98 -15.58 31.72
C TRP A 148 -3.41 -16.91 31.11
#